data_AF-A9WNT4-F1
#
_entry.id   AF-A9WNT4-F1
#
_cell.length_a   1.000
_cell.length_b   1.000
_cell.length_c   1.000
_cell.angle_alpha   90.00
_cell.angle_beta   90.00
_cell.angle_gamma   90.00
#
_symmetry.space_group_name_H-M   'P 1'
#
loop_
_entity.id
_entity.type
_entity.pdbx_description
1 polymer ?
#
loop_
_entity_poly.entity_id
_entity_poly.type
_entity_poly.pdbx_seq_one_letter_code
_entity_poly.pdbx_strand_id
1 'polypeptide(L)'
;MSYAGDLTPEEAWQKVADGATLVDVRTEAEWQIIGVPDTSSIAVEPKFVQWNLAGNVWNTAFLAELKAAVPADSELVFLCRSGARSISAAETATEAGFISYNVLEGFEGVPNSYGDRTVNGWKNRKLPWTSATHNEGQSE
;
A
#
# COMPACT_ATOMS: atom_id res chain seq x y z
N MET A 1 7.43 -7.04 19.02
CA MET A 1 6.73 -6.83 17.74
C MET A 1 7.69 -7.18 16.62
N SER A 2 7.21 -7.84 15.58
CA SER A 2 8.00 -8.30 14.42
C SER A 2 8.26 -7.20 13.38
N TYR A 3 7.66 -6.02 13.54
CA TYR A 3 7.85 -4.79 12.74
C TYR A 3 7.61 -3.55 13.63
N ALA A 4 7.83 -2.34 13.10
CA ALA A 4 7.95 -1.10 13.88
C ALA A 4 6.61 -0.59 14.45
N GLY A 5 5.48 -0.89 13.80
CA GLY A 5 4.16 -0.57 14.35
C GLY A 5 3.05 -0.53 13.31
N ASP A 6 1.82 -0.49 13.82
CA ASP A 6 0.59 -0.27 13.06
C ASP A 6 0.28 1.23 12.99
N LEU A 7 -0.11 1.71 11.81
CA LEU A 7 -0.52 3.08 11.56
C LEU A 7 -1.95 3.10 11.02
N THR A 8 -2.80 4.01 11.52
CA THR A 8 -4.04 4.37 10.82
C THR A 8 -3.73 4.92 9.42
N PRO A 9 -4.70 4.95 8.49
CA PRO A 9 -4.47 5.56 7.18
C PRO A 9 -3.94 7.00 7.25
N GLU A 10 -4.45 7.81 8.18
CA GLU A 10 -4.03 9.19 8.37
C GLU A 10 -2.60 9.30 8.92
N GLU A 11 -2.23 8.45 9.88
CA GLU A 11 -0.84 8.37 10.38
C GLU A 11 0.11 7.87 9.29
N ALA A 12 -0.33 6.92 8.46
CA ALA A 12 0.43 6.45 7.31
C ALA A 12 0.67 7.57 6.29
N TRP A 13 -0.34 8.39 5.99
CA TRP A 13 -0.19 9.57 5.14
C TRP A 13 0.86 10.54 5.71
N GLN A 14 0.77 10.85 7.00
CA GLN A 14 1.73 11.75 7.65
C GLN A 14 3.15 11.17 7.62
N LYS A 15 3.30 9.87 7.90
CA LYS A 15 4.58 9.17 7.87
C LYS A 15 5.24 9.23 6.48
N VAL A 16 4.43 9.09 5.42
CA VAL A 16 4.89 9.22 4.03
C VAL A 16 5.26 10.67 3.72
N ALA A 17 4.48 11.65 4.19
CA ALA A 17 4.82 13.07 4.04
C ALA A 17 6.14 13.44 4.77
N ASP A 18 6.48 12.74 5.84
CA ASP A 18 7.74 12.91 6.59
C ASP A 18 8.93 12.17 5.95
N GLY A 19 8.74 11.50 4.80
CA GLY A 19 9.81 10.90 4.00
C GLY A 19 9.84 9.36 3.99
N ALA A 20 8.87 8.68 4.61
CA ALA A 20 8.75 7.23 4.46
C ALA A 20 8.25 6.84 3.06
N THR A 21 8.66 5.66 2.57
CA THR A 21 8.20 5.13 1.29
C THR A 21 6.91 4.34 1.47
N LEU A 22 5.84 4.75 0.78
CA LEU A 22 4.62 3.96 0.68
C LEU A 22 4.83 2.78 -0.29
N VAL A 23 4.57 1.56 0.17
CA VAL A 23 4.63 0.35 -0.65
C VAL A 23 3.25 -0.29 -0.72
N ASP A 24 2.61 -0.23 -1.89
CA ASP A 24 1.34 -0.89 -2.16
C ASP A 24 1.60 -2.34 -2.57
N VAL A 25 1.19 -3.28 -1.71
CA VAL A 25 1.42 -4.72 -1.88
C VAL A 25 0.21 -5.49 -2.40
N ARG A 26 -0.83 -4.76 -2.83
CA ARG A 26 -1.99 -5.34 -3.51
C ARG A 26 -1.57 -5.95 -4.85
N THR A 27 -2.47 -6.69 -5.47
CA THR A 27 -2.22 -7.24 -6.80
C THR A 27 -2.35 -6.15 -7.86
N GLU A 28 -1.76 -6.39 -9.03
CA GLU A 28 -1.93 -5.52 -10.20
C GLU A 28 -3.40 -5.34 -10.58
N ALA A 29 -4.19 -6.43 -10.52
CA ALA A 29 -5.63 -6.36 -10.77
C ALA A 29 -6.35 -5.44 -9.78
N GLU A 30 -5.95 -5.44 -8.50
CA GLU A 30 -6.49 -4.51 -7.51
C GLU A 30 -6.12 -3.06 -7.84
N TRP A 31 -4.88 -2.77 -8.26
CA TRP A 31 -4.48 -1.42 -8.68
C TRP A 31 -5.31 -0.92 -9.86
N GLN A 32 -5.48 -1.75 -10.89
CA GLN A 32 -6.19 -1.39 -12.12
C GLN A 32 -7.70 -1.19 -11.90
N ILE A 33 -8.33 -2.09 -11.13
CA ILE A 33 -9.80 -2.10 -10.97
C ILE A 33 -10.26 -1.16 -9.85
N ILE A 34 -9.50 -1.07 -8.75
CA ILE A 34 -9.92 -0.33 -7.56
C ILE A 34 -9.32 1.09 -7.54
N GLY A 35 -8.15 1.27 -8.15
CA GLY A 35 -7.34 2.48 -8.06
C GLY A 35 -6.18 2.35 -7.06
N VAL A 36 -5.39 3.41 -6.97
CA VAL A 36 -4.14 3.49 -6.19
C VAL A 36 -4.09 4.76 -5.32
N PRO A 37 -3.30 4.77 -4.23
CA PRO A 37 -3.03 6.00 -3.48
C PRO A 37 -2.44 7.08 -4.38
N ASP A 38 -2.87 8.32 -4.20
CA ASP A 38 -2.33 9.48 -4.91
C ASP A 38 -1.52 10.34 -3.94
N THR A 39 -0.21 10.18 -3.95
CA THR A 39 0.71 10.94 -3.10
C THR A 39 1.36 12.12 -3.82
N SER A 40 0.83 12.52 -4.99
CA SER A 40 1.39 13.61 -5.80
C SER A 40 1.44 14.94 -5.04
N SER A 41 0.44 15.21 -4.20
CA SER A 41 0.36 16.42 -3.36
C SER A 41 1.48 16.54 -2.31
N ILE A 42 2.17 15.43 -2.00
CA ILE A 42 3.32 15.37 -1.08
C ILE A 42 4.62 14.98 -1.80
N ALA A 43 4.62 15.00 -3.14
CA ALA A 43 5.79 14.72 -3.99
C ALA A 43 6.48 13.37 -3.72
N VAL A 44 5.75 12.37 -3.23
CA VAL A 44 6.23 11.00 -3.05
C VAL A 44 5.63 10.12 -4.13
N GLU A 45 6.43 9.22 -4.69
CA GLU A 45 5.98 8.18 -5.61
C GLU A 45 5.82 6.85 -4.84
N PRO A 46 4.61 6.26 -4.76
CA PRO A 46 4.42 4.96 -4.14
C PRO A 46 5.15 3.87 -4.93
N LYS A 47 5.63 2.85 -4.24
CA LYS A 47 6.20 1.65 -4.88
C LYS A 47 5.16 0.54 -4.91
N PHE A 48 5.11 -0.17 -6.02
CA PHE A 48 4.11 -1.20 -6.30
C PHE A 48 4.81 -2.55 -6.37
N VAL A 49 4.66 -3.35 -5.31
CA VAL A 49 5.37 -4.64 -5.17
C VAL A 49 4.39 -5.68 -4.63
N GLN A 50 3.90 -6.56 -5.49
CA GLN A 50 2.83 -7.50 -5.16
C GLN A 50 3.28 -8.49 -4.07
N TRP A 51 2.57 -8.52 -2.93
CA TRP A 51 2.78 -9.58 -1.91
C TRP A 51 2.26 -10.93 -2.44
N ASN A 52 1.05 -10.93 -3.00
CA ASN A 52 0.52 -12.09 -3.71
C ASN A 52 0.33 -11.74 -5.19
N LEU A 53 0.56 -12.71 -6.05
CA LEU A 53 0.22 -12.68 -7.46
C LEU A 53 -1.25 -13.07 -7.69
N ALA A 54 -1.65 -13.12 -8.96
CA ALA A 54 -2.97 -13.60 -9.37
C ALA A 54 -3.30 -14.98 -8.76
N GLY A 55 -4.57 -15.19 -8.40
CA GLY A 55 -5.01 -16.42 -7.74
C GLY A 55 -4.55 -16.56 -6.29
N ASN A 56 -4.09 -15.47 -5.65
CA ASN A 56 -3.62 -15.45 -4.26
C ASN A 56 -2.37 -16.32 -4.03
N VAL A 57 -1.54 -16.46 -5.06
CA VAL A 57 -0.27 -17.20 -5.00
C VAL A 57 0.79 -16.29 -4.38
N TRP A 58 1.54 -16.81 -3.41
CA TRP A 58 2.65 -16.10 -2.78
C TRP A 58 3.70 -15.67 -3.82
N ASN A 59 4.11 -14.40 -3.82
CA ASN A 59 5.19 -13.92 -4.67
C ASN A 59 6.55 -14.26 -4.03
N THR A 60 7.19 -15.33 -4.49
CA THR A 60 8.50 -15.74 -3.98
C THR A 60 9.63 -14.74 -4.29
N ALA A 61 9.42 -13.82 -5.23
CA ALA A 61 10.36 -12.76 -5.57
C ALA A 61 10.13 -11.46 -4.78
N PHE A 62 9.09 -11.38 -3.92
CA PHE A 62 8.69 -10.16 -3.22
C PHE A 62 9.86 -9.40 -2.59
N LEU A 63 10.72 -10.07 -1.83
CA LEU A 63 11.83 -9.40 -1.14
C LEU A 63 12.89 -8.85 -2.12
N ALA A 64 13.14 -9.57 -3.22
CA ALA A 64 14.08 -9.12 -4.24
C ALA A 64 13.54 -7.89 -5.00
N GLU A 65 12.26 -7.93 -5.37
CA GLU A 65 11.55 -6.81 -5.99
C GLU A 65 11.50 -5.59 -5.07
N LEU A 66 11.20 -5.79 -3.78
CA LEU A 66 11.19 -4.73 -2.78
C LEU A 66 12.55 -4.04 -2.69
N LYS A 67 13.63 -4.81 -2.52
CA LYS A 67 15.00 -4.27 -2.44
C LYS A 67 15.46 -3.55 -3.71
N ALA A 68 14.90 -3.91 -4.87
CA ALA A 68 15.16 -3.22 -6.12
C ALA A 68 14.36 -1.90 -6.24
N ALA A 69 13.20 -1.81 -5.58
CA ALA A 69 12.29 -0.67 -5.68
C ALA A 69 12.59 0.46 -4.67
N VAL A 70 13.29 0.17 -3.57
CA VAL A 70 13.52 1.12 -2.46
C VAL A 70 14.99 1.22 -2.05
N PRO A 71 15.47 2.40 -1.61
CA PRO A 71 16.77 2.54 -0.93
C PRO A 71 16.86 1.67 0.33
N ALA A 72 18.06 1.16 0.62
CA ALA A 72 18.29 0.19 1.71
C ALA A 72 18.00 0.73 3.12
N ASP A 73 18.04 2.04 3.32
CA ASP A 73 17.83 2.76 4.59
C ASP A 73 16.43 3.38 4.71
N SER A 74 15.51 3.05 3.79
CA SER A 74 14.15 3.60 3.80
C SER A 74 13.32 3.10 4.98
N GLU A 75 12.54 3.99 5.59
CA GLU A 75 11.36 3.59 6.36
C GLU A 75 10.23 3.24 5.39
N LEU A 76 9.58 2.09 5.59
CA LEU A 76 8.58 1.54 4.68
C LEU A 76 7.20 1.49 5.34
N VAL A 77 6.18 1.95 4.61
CA VAL A 77 4.77 1.91 5.03
C VAL A 77 4.02 0.99 4.08
N PHE A 78 3.59 -0.18 4.55
CA PHE A 78 2.97 -1.21 3.72
C PHE A 78 1.46 -1.10 3.68
N LEU A 79 0.92 -0.93 2.48
CA LEU A 79 -0.51 -0.84 2.22
C LEU A 79 -0.99 -2.09 1.49
N CYS A 80 -2.06 -2.72 2.01
CA CYS A 80 -2.82 -3.71 1.25
C CYS A 80 -4.30 -3.32 1.15
N ARG A 81 -5.19 -4.22 0.72
CA ARG A 81 -6.62 -3.89 0.59
C ARG A 81 -7.34 -3.63 1.91
N SER A 82 -7.01 -4.37 2.98
CA SER A 82 -7.73 -4.34 4.26
C SER A 82 -6.85 -4.42 5.52
N GLY A 83 -5.53 -4.26 5.38
CA GLY A 83 -4.55 -4.32 6.47
C GLY A 83 -3.99 -5.71 6.83
N ALA A 84 -4.44 -6.80 6.21
CA ALA A 84 -4.01 -8.16 6.58
C ALA A 84 -2.69 -8.61 5.90
N ARG A 85 -2.60 -8.53 4.56
CA ARG A 85 -1.41 -8.95 3.81
C ARG A 85 -0.20 -8.06 4.07
N SER A 86 -0.44 -6.79 4.38
CA SER A 86 0.59 -5.79 4.68
C SER A 86 1.34 -6.09 5.98
N ILE A 87 0.75 -6.83 6.93
CA ILE A 87 1.45 -7.31 8.12
C ILE A 87 2.60 -8.22 7.71
N SER A 88 2.34 -9.28 6.94
CA SER A 88 3.38 -10.22 6.51
C SER A 88 4.45 -9.58 5.63
N ALA A 89 4.06 -8.58 4.81
CA ALA A 89 4.99 -7.75 4.07
C ALA A 89 5.93 -6.96 4.99
N ALA A 90 5.37 -6.30 6.02
CA ALA A 90 6.15 -5.54 7.00
C ALA A 90 7.08 -6.43 7.83
N GLU A 91 6.64 -7.63 8.21
CA GLU A 91 7.47 -8.62 8.91
C GLU A 91 8.66 -9.05 8.05
N THR A 92 8.39 -9.44 6.79
CA THR A 92 9.43 -9.88 5.85
C THR A 92 10.45 -8.77 5.57
N ALA A 93 9.99 -7.52 5.42
CA ALA A 93 10.87 -6.38 5.23
C ALA A 93 11.69 -6.07 6.49
N THR A 94 11.11 -6.22 7.68
CA THR A 94 11.82 -6.04 8.95
C THR A 94 12.91 -7.09 9.13
N GLU A 95 12.64 -8.36 8.82
CA GLU A 95 13.64 -9.43 8.82
C GLU A 95 14.80 -9.15 7.85
N ALA A 96 14.53 -8.40 6.78
CA ALA A 96 15.53 -7.95 5.81
C ALA A 96 16.26 -6.65 6.21
N GLY A 97 15.93 -6.06 7.37
CA GLY A 97 16.62 -4.90 7.95
C GLY A 97 15.92 -3.56 7.76
N PHE A 98 14.73 -3.51 7.16
CA PHE A 98 13.98 -2.25 6.98
C PHE A 98 13.17 -1.90 8.23
N ILE A 99 13.07 -0.59 8.53
CA ILE A 99 12.07 -0.11 9.49
C ILE A 99 10.71 -0.13 8.77
N SER A 100 9.78 -0.97 9.24
CA SER A 100 8.55 -1.26 8.51
C SER A 100 7.30 -1.04 9.34
N TYR A 101 6.28 -0.43 8.74
CA TYR A 101 4.98 -0.17 9.34
C TYR A 101 3.86 -0.80 8.52
N ASN A 102 2.79 -1.21 9.19
CA ASN A 102 1.57 -1.71 8.54
C ASN A 102 0.50 -0.61 8.54
N VAL A 103 -0.20 -0.44 7.42
CA VAL A 103 -1.39 0.43 7.36
C VAL A 103 -2.62 -0.36 7.78
N LEU A 104 -3.16 -0.02 8.96
CA LEU A 104 -4.44 -0.49 9.45
C LEU A 104 -5.54 -0.15 8.46
N GLU A 105 -6.56 -1.01 8.41
CA GLU A 105 -7.73 -0.87 7.51
C GLU A 105 -7.40 -0.99 6.01
N GLY A 106 -6.14 -0.81 5.60
CA GLY A 106 -5.72 -0.85 4.20
C GLY A 106 -6.42 0.19 3.33
N PHE A 107 -6.44 -0.07 2.02
CA PHE A 107 -6.94 0.88 1.03
C PHE A 107 -8.47 1.01 1.02
N GLU A 108 -9.19 -0.12 1.06
CA GLU A 108 -10.65 -0.15 0.98
C GLU A 108 -11.34 -0.48 2.31
N GLY A 109 -10.61 -0.87 3.35
CA GLY A 109 -11.24 -1.28 4.61
C GLY A 109 -11.77 -2.70 4.58
N VAL A 110 -12.54 -3.07 5.61
CA VAL A 110 -13.29 -4.32 5.66
C VAL A 110 -14.67 -4.16 5.01
N PRO A 111 -15.26 -5.22 4.44
CA PRO A 111 -16.65 -5.15 3.96
C PRO A 111 -17.62 -4.98 5.13
N ASN A 112 -18.72 -4.26 4.90
CA ASN A 112 -19.86 -4.21 5.81
C ASN A 112 -20.69 -5.51 5.72
N SER A 113 -21.81 -5.57 6.44
CA SER A 113 -22.72 -6.73 6.44
C SER A 113 -23.35 -7.06 5.07
N TYR A 114 -23.31 -6.13 4.12
CA TYR A 114 -23.83 -6.29 2.75
C TYR A 114 -22.72 -6.63 1.74
N GLY A 115 -21.46 -6.65 2.17
CA GLY A 115 -20.30 -6.90 1.32
C GLY A 115 -19.64 -5.63 0.77
N ASP A 116 -20.19 -4.45 1.03
CA ASP A 116 -19.66 -3.18 0.51
C ASP A 116 -18.50 -2.67 1.36
N ARG A 117 -17.48 -2.07 0.72
CA ARG A 117 -16.28 -1.53 1.37
C ARG A 117 -16.39 -0.03 1.61
N THR A 118 -17.32 0.34 2.49
CA THR A 118 -17.70 1.74 2.76
C THR A 118 -17.50 2.17 4.22
N VAL A 119 -16.92 1.30 5.05
CA VAL A 119 -16.84 1.52 6.50
C VAL A 119 -15.57 2.27 6.91
N ASN A 120 -14.42 1.85 6.39
CA ASN A 120 -13.10 2.31 6.83
C ASN A 120 -12.03 2.15 5.72
N GLY A 121 -10.76 2.41 6.01
CA GLY A 121 -9.68 2.35 5.02
C GLY A 121 -9.46 3.65 4.26
N TRP A 122 -8.28 3.76 3.64
CA TRP A 122 -7.74 4.97 2.98
C TRP A 122 -8.78 5.79 2.21
N LYS A 123 -9.57 5.13 1.34
CA LYS A 123 -10.62 5.79 0.54
C LYS A 123 -11.73 6.39 1.41
N ASN A 124 -12.20 5.64 2.41
CA ASN A 124 -13.27 6.08 3.29
C ASN A 124 -12.78 7.10 4.34
N ARG A 125 -11.48 7.16 4.60
CA ARG A 125 -10.79 8.22 5.35
C ARG A 125 -10.53 9.50 4.54
N LYS A 126 -11.06 9.58 3.30
CA LYS A 126 -10.93 10.75 2.41
C LYS A 126 -9.48 11.10 2.03
N LEU A 127 -8.55 10.15 2.17
CA LEU A 127 -7.18 10.36 1.73
C LEU A 127 -7.11 10.32 0.20
N PRO A 128 -6.18 11.07 -0.42
CA PRO A 128 -6.08 11.15 -1.88
C PRO A 128 -5.82 9.79 -2.54
N TRP A 129 -6.56 9.52 -3.60
CA TRP A 129 -6.44 8.31 -4.41
C TRP A 129 -6.97 8.59 -5.81
N THR A 130 -6.53 7.79 -6.79
CA THR A 130 -6.98 7.89 -8.17
C THR A 130 -7.30 6.52 -8.75
N SER A 131 -8.24 6.49 -9.70
CA SER A 131 -8.47 5.33 -10.55
C SER A 131 -7.34 5.20 -11.56
N ALA A 132 -6.90 3.98 -11.89
CA ALA A 132 -5.90 3.75 -12.94
C ALA A 132 -6.34 4.29 -14.33
N THR A 133 -7.64 4.55 -14.51
CA THR A 133 -8.20 5.23 -15.68
C THR A 133 -8.17 6.76 -15.53
N HIS A 134 -7.00 7.38 -15.71
CA HIS A 134 -6.90 8.78 -16.15
C HIS A 134 -5.66 8.94 -17.06
N ASN A 135 -5.72 8.32 -18.24
CA ASN A 135 -5.07 8.83 -19.44
C ASN A 135 -6.18 9.39 -20.32
N GLU A 136 -6.67 10.59 -20.00
CA GLU A 136 -7.37 11.41 -20.98
C GLU A 136 -6.33 11.91 -21.99
N GLY A 137 -6.12 11.12 -23.04
CA GLY A 137 -5.70 11.66 -24.32
C GLY A 137 -6.84 12.47 -24.90
N GLN A 138 -7.03 13.71 -24.43
CA GLN A 138 -7.63 14.75 -25.26
C GLN A 138 -6.50 15.38 -26.08
N SER A 139 -6.45 15.04 -27.35
CA SER A 139 -5.82 15.86 -28.39
C SER A 139 -6.72 15.81 -29.61
N GLU A 140 -7.41 16.94 -29.82
CA GLU A 140 -8.03 17.51 -31.04
C GLU A 140 -8.77 16.58 -32.02
#